data_AF-A0A5N5SP65-F1
#
_entry.id   AF-A0A5N5SP65-F1
#
_cell.length_a   1.000
_cell.length_b   1.000
_cell.length_c   1.000
_cell.angle_alpha   90.00
_cell.angle_beta   90.00
_cell.angle_gamma   90.00
#
_symmetry.space_group_name_H-M   'P 1'
#
loop_
_entity.id
_entity.type
_entity.pdbx_description
1 polymer ?
#
loop_
_entity_poly.entity_id
_entity_poly.type
_entity_poly.pdbx_seq_one_letter_code
_entity_poly.pdbx_strand_id
1 'polypeptide(L)'
;MLKEWVPEAEGAIDHPMPASDEDEDYIDTGAAILNFYCTLVDLMGRCAPEAQNIAQGKNDSLRARAILRSLVPLADLQGVLSLRFSLTNAAGEGGSDMPPGLIPLHKQSIVLFLERVYGMDDKELFFTLLEDAFLPDLRAATMVEKADGSESEMGLALNRYIGNSILPALIKQSSFYAEADNYAPLLDATLHTVYRLSKCKILTKGQRESVSDFLVALTREMQPAMLLPLLRKLTIDVSNLSEYTTVALRLLTLHYERCGKYYGSSSSTAGTATEEEKRLTMMLFTNIFDSLAKMEYDPELFGKALPCLSAIGCALPPDYSLTKGYEDELYNPASCADGPYAPMPIETTQVELDTDITDLLSKFSEHYHDAWASRKQENGWTYAEAYNDQEKLHSKTQTFQHERERYREPVGDALKALLALNWNIEYE
;
A
#
# COMPACT_ATOMS: atom_id res chain seq x y z
N MET A 1 19.01 -37.60 -36.42
CA MET A 1 20.29 -37.74 -35.71
C MET A 1 20.65 -36.43 -35.00
N LEU A 2 19.71 -35.85 -34.25
CA LEU A 2 19.88 -34.68 -33.35
C LEU A 2 18.81 -34.79 -32.25
N LYS A 3 18.89 -35.88 -31.49
CA LYS A 3 18.17 -36.14 -30.23
C LYS A 3 19.21 -36.78 -29.32
N GLU A 4 20.09 -35.98 -28.73
CA GLU A 4 21.03 -36.39 -27.67
C GLU A 4 21.88 -35.19 -27.25
N TRP A 5 21.24 -34.14 -26.72
CA TRP A 5 21.91 -33.11 -25.91
C TRP A 5 20.90 -32.65 -24.86
N VAL A 6 20.61 -33.54 -23.91
CA VAL A 6 20.03 -33.18 -22.61
C VAL A 6 21.23 -33.08 -21.67
N PRO A 7 21.57 -31.91 -21.11
CA PRO A 7 22.51 -31.86 -20.01
C PRO A 7 21.77 -32.39 -18.77
N GLU A 8 22.16 -33.56 -18.30
CA GLU A 8 21.96 -33.96 -16.91
C GLU A 8 22.75 -32.99 -16.02
N ALA A 9 22.07 -31.98 -15.49
CA ALA A 9 22.58 -31.12 -14.45
C ALA A 9 21.51 -30.98 -13.35
N GLU A 10 21.09 -32.12 -12.78
CA GLU A 10 20.52 -32.15 -11.43
C GLU A 10 21.67 -32.13 -10.42
N GLY A 11 22.31 -30.98 -10.32
CA GLY A 11 23.14 -30.62 -9.18
C GLY A 11 22.67 -29.24 -8.75
N ALA A 12 22.22 -29.08 -7.52
CA ALA A 12 22.03 -27.75 -6.94
C ALA A 12 23.37 -27.02 -7.12
N ILE A 13 23.37 -25.96 -7.92
CA ILE A 13 24.54 -25.09 -8.08
C ILE A 13 24.68 -24.40 -6.72
N ASP A 14 25.51 -24.98 -5.85
CA ASP A 14 25.86 -24.39 -4.57
C ASP A 14 26.81 -23.23 -4.88
N HIS A 15 26.23 -22.04 -5.03
CA HIS A 15 27.02 -20.83 -5.20
C HIS A 15 27.79 -20.61 -3.89
N PRO A 16 29.12 -20.40 -3.95
CA PRO A 16 29.89 -20.15 -2.75
C PRO A 16 29.28 -18.95 -2.04
N MET A 17 28.83 -19.14 -0.82
CA MET A 17 28.42 -18.04 0.06
C MET A 17 29.69 -17.45 0.70
N PRO A 18 29.73 -16.14 0.96
CA PRO A 18 30.88 -15.52 1.62
C PRO A 18 31.13 -16.19 2.98
N ALA A 19 32.40 -16.38 3.34
CA ALA A 19 32.77 -16.98 4.61
C ALA A 19 32.46 -16.06 5.81
N SER A 20 32.40 -14.75 5.58
CA SER A 20 31.95 -13.69 6.48
C SER A 20 31.61 -12.42 5.69
N ASP A 21 30.97 -11.43 6.34
CA ASP A 21 30.66 -10.12 5.73
C ASP A 21 31.92 -9.32 5.30
N GLU A 22 33.10 -9.74 5.73
CA GLU A 22 34.41 -9.12 5.43
C GLU A 22 35.27 -9.97 4.46
N ASP A 23 34.68 -10.96 3.79
CA ASP A 23 35.40 -11.81 2.82
C ASP A 23 35.80 -10.99 1.57
N GLU A 24 36.96 -10.34 1.61
CA GLU A 24 37.50 -9.49 0.53
C GLU A 24 37.69 -10.24 -0.80
N ASP A 25 37.82 -11.57 -0.74
CA ASP A 25 37.99 -12.43 -1.92
C ASP A 25 36.64 -12.88 -2.53
N TYR A 26 35.52 -12.62 -1.83
CA TYR A 26 34.19 -12.93 -2.34
C TYR A 26 33.73 -11.95 -3.42
N ILE A 27 33.45 -12.48 -4.61
CA ILE A 27 32.83 -11.73 -5.70
C ILE A 27 31.45 -12.31 -5.98
N ASP A 28 30.40 -11.54 -5.68
CA ASP A 28 29.05 -11.84 -6.15
C ASP A 28 28.97 -11.61 -7.67
N THR A 29 29.32 -12.66 -8.42
CA THR A 29 29.27 -12.65 -9.89
C THR A 29 27.86 -12.41 -10.42
N GLY A 30 26.81 -12.80 -9.68
CA GLY A 30 25.42 -12.53 -10.03
C GLY A 30 25.11 -11.04 -9.97
N ALA A 31 25.47 -10.39 -8.86
CA ALA A 31 25.35 -8.94 -8.71
C ALA A 31 26.18 -8.17 -9.74
N ALA A 32 27.39 -8.63 -10.07
CA ALA A 32 28.25 -8.02 -11.09
C ALA A 32 27.61 -8.07 -12.49
N ILE A 33 27.05 -9.22 -12.88
CA ILE A 33 26.34 -9.39 -14.16
C ILE A 33 25.11 -8.48 -14.21
N LEU A 34 24.32 -8.46 -13.15
CA LEU A 34 23.12 -7.62 -13.06
C LEU A 34 23.48 -6.13 -13.14
N ASN A 35 24.51 -5.70 -12.42
CA ASN A 35 25.05 -4.33 -12.47
C ASN A 35 25.50 -3.95 -13.88
N PHE A 36 26.19 -4.84 -14.59
CA PHE A 36 26.62 -4.59 -15.96
C PHE A 36 25.43 -4.32 -16.89
N TYR A 37 24.43 -5.21 -16.89
CA TYR A 37 23.25 -5.04 -17.75
C TYR A 37 22.43 -3.80 -17.38
N CYS A 38 22.24 -3.51 -16.10
CA CYS A 38 21.51 -2.32 -15.67
C CYS A 38 22.25 -1.03 -16.06
N THR A 39 23.58 -1.01 -15.94
CA THR A 39 24.42 0.12 -16.37
C THR A 39 24.36 0.32 -17.88
N LEU A 40 24.35 -0.78 -18.65
CA LEU A 40 24.18 -0.72 -20.10
C LEU A 40 22.82 -0.13 -20.48
N VAL A 41 21.73 -0.59 -19.84
CA VAL A 41 20.39 -0.04 -20.05
C VAL A 41 20.30 1.43 -19.64
N ASP A 42 20.94 1.82 -18.54
CA ASP A 42 21.04 3.22 -18.11
C ASP A 42 21.70 4.09 -19.19
N LEU A 43 22.86 3.66 -19.70
CA LEU A 43 23.59 4.34 -20.76
C LEU A 43 22.73 4.48 -22.01
N MET A 44 22.09 3.40 -22.46
CA MET A 44 21.20 3.43 -23.61
C MET A 44 20.02 4.39 -23.41
N GLY A 45 19.46 4.45 -22.20
CA GLY A 45 18.38 5.37 -21.84
C GLY A 45 18.81 6.83 -21.89
N ARG A 46 20.03 7.13 -21.44
CA ARG A 46 20.63 8.48 -21.55
C ARG A 46 20.97 8.86 -22.99
N CYS A 47 21.35 7.89 -23.81
CA CYS A 47 21.57 8.08 -25.25
C CYS A 47 20.27 8.23 -26.05
N ALA A 48 19.11 7.97 -25.45
CA ALA A 48 17.84 8.10 -26.14
C ALA A 48 17.55 9.55 -26.56
N PRO A 49 17.05 9.76 -27.78
CA PRO A 49 16.79 11.10 -28.32
C PRO A 49 15.78 11.87 -27.48
N GLU A 50 15.91 13.19 -27.44
CA GLU A 50 15.01 14.05 -26.67
C GLU A 50 13.56 14.00 -27.19
N ALA A 51 12.60 14.04 -26.26
CA ALA A 51 11.18 14.03 -26.55
C ALA A 51 10.75 15.11 -27.54
N GLN A 52 11.33 16.32 -27.45
CA GLN A 52 11.05 17.41 -28.40
C GLN A 52 11.49 17.08 -29.83
N ASN A 53 12.66 16.47 -29.99
CA ASN A 53 13.18 16.08 -31.31
C ASN A 53 12.34 14.96 -31.94
N ILE A 54 11.86 14.03 -31.10
CA ILE A 54 10.91 12.98 -31.51
C ILE A 54 9.57 13.60 -31.92
N ALA A 55 9.02 14.53 -31.14
CA ALA A 55 7.74 15.20 -31.42
C ALA A 55 7.80 16.04 -32.72
N GLN A 56 8.96 16.61 -33.03
CA GLN A 56 9.22 17.31 -34.30
C GLN A 56 9.40 16.37 -35.51
N GLY A 57 9.34 15.05 -35.31
CA GLY A 57 9.43 14.06 -36.39
C GLY A 57 10.82 13.97 -37.03
N LYS A 58 11.90 14.32 -36.30
CA LYS A 58 13.26 14.23 -36.84
C LYS A 58 13.61 12.78 -37.15
N ASN A 59 13.89 12.48 -38.42
CA ASN A 59 14.11 11.13 -38.91
C ASN A 59 15.22 10.37 -38.16
N ASP A 60 16.33 11.02 -37.84
CA ASP A 60 17.44 10.36 -37.12
C ASP A 60 17.05 10.01 -35.67
N SER A 61 16.27 10.87 -35.01
CA SER A 61 15.73 10.59 -33.67
C SER A 61 14.72 9.45 -33.69
N LEU A 62 13.84 9.39 -34.70
CA LEU A 62 12.89 8.29 -34.86
C LEU A 62 13.61 6.97 -35.14
N ARG A 63 14.64 6.98 -35.98
CA ARG A 63 15.48 5.80 -36.28
C ARG A 63 16.23 5.31 -35.04
N ALA A 64 16.89 6.21 -34.31
CA ALA A 64 17.59 5.85 -33.07
C ALA A 64 16.62 5.26 -32.03
N ARG A 65 15.43 5.86 -31.87
CA ARG A 65 14.38 5.33 -30.97
C ARG A 65 13.90 3.95 -31.40
N ALA A 66 13.72 3.71 -32.70
CA ALA A 66 13.31 2.40 -33.22
C ALA A 66 14.37 1.31 -32.94
N ILE A 67 15.65 1.65 -33.09
CA ILE A 67 16.76 0.74 -32.75
C ILE A 67 16.72 0.39 -31.27
N LEU A 68 16.60 1.39 -30.39
CA LEU A 68 16.53 1.17 -28.93
C LEU A 68 15.35 0.26 -28.55
N ARG A 69 14.18 0.46 -29.16
CA ARG A 69 13.01 -0.40 -28.94
C ARG A 69 13.21 -1.84 -29.43
N SER A 70 14.00 -2.04 -30.48
CA SER A 70 14.30 -3.39 -30.99
C SER A 70 15.30 -4.15 -30.12
N LEU A 71 16.18 -3.44 -29.40
CA LEU A 71 17.20 -4.04 -28.54
C LEU A 71 16.64 -4.43 -27.17
N VAL A 72 15.73 -3.61 -26.62
CA VAL A 72 15.13 -3.84 -25.31
C VAL A 72 13.60 -3.76 -25.42
N PRO A 73 12.92 -4.91 -25.57
CA PRO A 73 11.47 -5.00 -25.65
C PRO A 73 10.76 -4.44 -24.40
N LEU A 74 9.56 -3.89 -24.60
CA LEU A 74 8.74 -3.35 -23.51
C LEU A 74 8.38 -4.43 -22.46
N ALA A 75 8.06 -5.64 -22.91
CA ALA A 75 7.69 -6.75 -22.03
C ALA A 75 8.82 -7.11 -21.05
N ASP A 76 10.08 -7.06 -21.50
CA ASP A 76 11.24 -7.36 -20.66
C ASP A 76 11.42 -6.28 -19.59
N LEU A 77 11.20 -5.01 -19.93
CA LEU A 77 11.22 -3.91 -18.96
C LEU A 77 10.14 -4.09 -17.89
N GLN A 78 8.90 -4.42 -18.30
CA GLN A 78 7.80 -4.70 -17.37
C GLN A 78 8.13 -5.90 -16.47
N GLY A 79 8.68 -6.96 -17.03
CA GLY A 79 9.12 -8.13 -16.30
C GLY A 79 10.14 -7.80 -15.22
N VAL A 80 11.21 -7.07 -15.55
CA VAL A 80 12.23 -6.66 -14.57
C VAL A 80 11.66 -5.73 -13.49
N LEU A 81 10.80 -4.77 -13.88
CA LEU A 81 10.19 -3.84 -12.93
C LEU A 81 9.20 -4.53 -11.97
N SER A 82 8.57 -5.63 -12.38
CA SER A 82 7.64 -6.41 -11.55
C SER A 82 8.32 -7.25 -10.46
N LEU A 83 9.64 -7.49 -10.59
CA LEU A 83 10.40 -8.27 -9.61
C LEU A 83 10.35 -7.61 -8.22
N ARG A 84 10.20 -8.39 -7.16
CA ARG A 84 10.14 -7.85 -5.79
C ARG A 84 11.53 -7.79 -5.18
N PHE A 85 11.79 -6.75 -4.40
CA PHE A 85 12.98 -6.69 -3.57
C PHE A 85 12.91 -7.75 -2.47
N SER A 86 14.03 -8.42 -2.22
CA SER A 86 14.17 -9.30 -1.06
C SER A 86 14.45 -8.43 0.17
N LEU A 87 13.49 -8.32 1.08
CA LEU A 87 13.65 -7.54 2.30
C LEU A 87 14.09 -8.47 3.43
N THR A 88 15.31 -8.28 3.92
CA THR A 88 15.84 -8.99 5.10
C THR A 88 15.76 -8.10 6.32
N ASN A 89 14.96 -8.48 7.32
CA ASN A 89 14.84 -7.76 8.59
C ASN A 89 16.02 -8.00 9.56
N ALA A 90 17.00 -8.80 9.16
CA ALA A 90 18.09 -9.27 10.00
C ALA A 90 19.45 -8.88 9.41
N ALA A 91 19.80 -7.60 9.50
CA ALA A 91 21.21 -7.25 9.60
C ALA A 91 21.58 -7.39 11.07
N GLY A 92 22.51 -8.29 11.40
CA GLY A 92 23.19 -8.29 12.69
C GLY A 92 23.86 -6.93 12.93
N GLU A 93 24.15 -6.63 14.19
CA GLU A 93 24.77 -5.36 14.61
C GLU A 93 25.94 -4.97 13.70
N GLY A 94 25.73 -3.97 12.83
CA GLY A 94 26.78 -3.32 12.02
C GLY A 94 26.92 -3.73 10.55
N GLY A 95 26.19 -4.71 10.03
CA GLY A 95 26.26 -5.13 8.61
C GLY A 95 25.37 -4.32 7.66
N SER A 96 25.73 -4.24 6.37
CA SER A 96 24.86 -3.69 5.32
C SER A 96 23.57 -4.52 5.25
N ASP A 97 22.42 -3.84 5.20
CA ASP A 97 21.12 -4.49 5.00
C ASP A 97 20.72 -4.57 3.52
N MET A 98 21.66 -4.29 2.61
CA MET A 98 21.45 -4.44 1.18
C MET A 98 21.44 -5.93 0.82
N PRO A 99 20.34 -6.45 0.24
CA PRO A 99 20.29 -7.85 -0.16
C PRO A 99 21.25 -8.12 -1.34
N PRO A 100 21.82 -9.33 -1.43
CA PRO A 100 22.48 -9.77 -2.66
C PRO A 100 21.46 -9.84 -3.81
N GLY A 101 21.84 -9.34 -4.98
CA GLY A 101 20.99 -9.34 -6.18
C GLY A 101 20.34 -8.00 -6.52
N LEU A 102 19.01 -7.99 -6.69
CA LEU A 102 18.27 -6.83 -7.22
C LEU A 102 18.21 -5.69 -6.20
N ILE A 103 18.80 -4.55 -6.55
CA ILE A 103 18.80 -3.34 -5.72
C ILE A 103 18.01 -2.19 -6.39
N PRO A 104 17.57 -1.16 -5.64
CA PRO A 104 16.75 -0.08 -6.18
C PRO A 104 17.39 0.66 -7.37
N LEU A 105 18.73 0.76 -7.40
CA LEU A 105 19.45 1.39 -8.49
C LEU A 105 19.26 0.66 -9.83
N HIS A 106 19.11 -0.67 -9.81
CA HIS A 106 18.83 -1.46 -11.02
C HIS A 106 17.50 -1.05 -11.63
N LYS A 107 16.43 -1.07 -10.84
CA LYS A 107 15.11 -0.63 -11.30
C LYS A 107 15.10 0.83 -11.75
N GLN A 108 15.85 1.70 -11.07
CA GLN A 108 16.00 3.10 -11.49
C GLN A 108 16.48 3.24 -12.94
N SER A 109 17.49 2.46 -13.35
CA SER A 109 17.99 2.45 -14.72
C SER A 109 16.96 1.94 -15.73
N ILE A 110 16.17 0.93 -15.34
CA ILE A 110 15.08 0.40 -16.18
C ILE A 110 13.98 1.45 -16.36
N VAL A 111 13.57 2.14 -15.30
CA VAL A 111 12.57 3.23 -15.37
C VAL A 111 13.06 4.38 -16.25
N LEU A 112 14.34 4.77 -16.14
CA LEU A 112 14.93 5.80 -17.00
C LEU A 112 14.81 5.41 -18.48
N PHE A 113 15.20 4.18 -18.84
CA PHE A 113 15.11 3.72 -20.21
C PHE A 113 13.65 3.68 -20.70
N LEU A 114 12.74 3.15 -19.87
CA LEU A 114 11.31 3.10 -20.16
C LEU A 114 10.75 4.51 -20.46
N GLU A 115 11.00 5.48 -19.58
CA GLU A 115 10.52 6.85 -19.76
C GLU A 115 11.08 7.49 -21.02
N ARG A 116 12.38 7.31 -21.27
CA ARG A 116 13.09 7.96 -22.39
C ARG A 116 12.78 7.36 -23.75
N VAL A 117 12.59 6.04 -23.83
CA VAL A 117 12.42 5.30 -25.10
C VAL A 117 10.97 4.98 -25.39
N TYR A 118 10.20 4.54 -24.41
CA TYR A 118 8.79 4.19 -24.59
C TYR A 118 7.88 5.36 -24.25
N GLY A 119 8.19 6.09 -23.19
CA GLY A 119 7.24 7.01 -22.56
C GLY A 119 6.21 6.23 -21.74
N MET A 120 5.40 6.96 -20.97
CA MET A 120 4.30 6.41 -20.18
C MET A 120 2.99 7.11 -20.58
N ASP A 121 2.79 7.29 -21.89
CA ASP A 121 1.67 8.07 -22.44
C ASP A 121 0.42 7.21 -22.68
N ASP A 122 0.52 5.91 -22.46
CA ASP A 122 -0.59 4.96 -22.57
C ASP A 122 -1.17 4.67 -21.17
N LYS A 123 -2.49 4.86 -21.03
CA LYS A 123 -3.19 4.76 -19.74
C LYS A 123 -3.17 3.32 -19.20
N GLU A 124 -3.33 2.31 -20.05
CA GLU A 124 -3.31 0.91 -19.64
C GLU A 124 -1.93 0.47 -19.14
N LEU A 125 -0.87 0.81 -19.90
CA LEU A 125 0.51 0.57 -19.51
C LEU A 125 0.84 1.29 -18.19
N PHE A 126 0.39 2.54 -18.03
CA PHE A 126 0.62 3.32 -16.82
C PHE A 126 0.03 2.63 -15.58
N PHE A 127 -1.23 2.20 -15.63
CA PHE A 127 -1.86 1.52 -14.50
C PHE A 127 -1.29 0.13 -14.24
N THR A 128 -0.91 -0.61 -15.29
CA THR A 128 -0.21 -1.90 -15.15
C THR A 128 1.12 -1.72 -14.42
N LEU A 129 1.91 -0.70 -14.78
CA LEU A 129 3.16 -0.38 -14.09
C LEU A 129 2.93 0.09 -12.65
N LEU A 130 1.88 0.88 -12.41
CA LEU A 130 1.52 1.30 -11.07
C LEU A 130 1.19 0.09 -10.18
N GLU A 131 0.41 -0.87 -10.68
CA GLU A 131 -0.04 -2.06 -9.95
C GLU A 131 1.09 -3.08 -9.74
N ASP A 132 1.78 -3.45 -10.81
CA ASP A 132 2.69 -4.60 -10.81
C ASP A 132 4.12 -4.24 -10.40
N ALA A 133 4.53 -2.98 -10.56
CA ALA A 133 5.90 -2.53 -10.28
C ALA A 133 5.99 -1.47 -9.17
N PHE A 134 5.34 -0.32 -9.34
CA PHE A 134 5.61 0.84 -8.49
C PHE A 134 4.96 0.77 -7.11
N LEU A 135 3.69 0.36 -7.02
CA LEU A 135 3.01 0.18 -5.74
C LEU A 135 3.72 -0.84 -4.83
N PRO A 136 4.18 -1.99 -5.34
CA PRO A 136 5.07 -2.90 -4.62
C PRO A 136 6.32 -2.24 -4.03
N ASP A 137 7.02 -1.43 -4.83
CA ASP A 137 8.25 -0.76 -4.42
C ASP A 137 7.98 0.32 -3.35
N LEU A 138 6.86 1.06 -3.50
CA LEU A 138 6.38 2.01 -2.50
C LEU A 138 6.04 1.31 -1.18
N ARG A 139 5.41 0.13 -1.23
CA ARG A 139 5.12 -0.68 -0.04
C ARG A 139 6.41 -1.16 0.62
N ALA A 140 7.39 -1.63 -0.16
CA ALA A 140 8.69 -2.03 0.36
C ALA A 140 9.37 -0.89 1.14
N ALA A 141 9.37 0.34 0.61
CA ALA A 141 9.96 1.48 1.29
C ALA A 141 9.32 1.79 2.67
N THR A 142 8.04 1.49 2.85
CA THR A 142 7.36 1.66 4.14
C THR A 142 7.62 0.54 5.15
N MET A 143 8.34 -0.53 4.76
CA MET A 143 8.61 -1.70 5.61
C MET A 143 10.06 -1.76 6.12
N VAL A 144 10.95 -0.94 5.59
CA VAL A 144 12.42 -1.03 5.80
C VAL A 144 12.89 -0.16 6.99
N GLU A 145 11.97 0.31 7.84
CA GLU A 145 12.32 1.08 9.03
C GLU A 145 12.83 0.13 10.14
N LYS A 146 14.08 0.31 10.56
CA LYS A 146 14.70 -0.47 11.63
C LYS A 146 14.14 -0.03 13.00
N ALA A 147 13.89 -1.00 13.88
CA ALA A 147 13.28 -0.76 15.19
C ALA A 147 14.18 0.07 16.14
N ASP A 148 15.49 0.05 15.90
CA ASP A 148 16.50 0.80 16.66
C ASP A 148 16.67 2.26 16.18
N GLY A 149 15.97 2.66 15.11
CA GLY A 149 16.06 3.99 14.50
C GLY A 149 17.36 4.22 13.72
N SER A 150 18.17 3.18 13.48
CA SER A 150 19.36 3.27 12.64
C SER A 150 18.99 3.40 11.16
N GLU A 151 19.90 4.00 10.38
CA GLU A 151 19.70 4.13 8.94
C GLU A 151 19.79 2.77 8.25
N SER A 152 18.87 2.55 7.31
CA SER A 152 18.87 1.39 6.42
C SER A 152 19.44 1.82 5.07
N GLU A 153 20.49 1.15 4.59
CA GLU A 153 21.06 1.43 3.26
C GLU A 153 20.03 1.10 2.17
N MET A 154 19.31 -0.01 2.34
CA MET A 154 18.21 -0.39 1.47
C MET A 154 17.08 0.66 1.49
N GLY A 155 16.72 1.15 2.68
CA GLY A 155 15.71 2.20 2.84
C GLY A 155 16.11 3.50 2.16
N LEU A 156 17.35 3.95 2.33
CA LEU A 156 17.89 5.14 1.64
C LEU A 156 17.90 4.96 0.11
N ALA A 157 18.33 3.79 -0.37
CA ALA A 157 18.34 3.47 -1.79
C ALA A 157 16.94 3.47 -2.40
N LEU A 158 15.96 2.87 -1.71
CA LEU A 158 14.55 2.87 -2.11
C LEU A 158 13.99 4.29 -2.19
N ASN A 159 14.23 5.11 -1.17
CA ASN A 159 13.72 6.48 -1.13
C ASN A 159 14.33 7.36 -2.23
N ARG A 160 15.61 7.12 -2.59
CA ARG A 160 16.24 7.77 -3.74
C ARG A 160 15.61 7.35 -5.06
N TYR A 161 15.41 6.06 -5.27
CA TYR A 161 14.76 5.52 -6.47
C TYR A 161 13.32 6.04 -6.61
N ILE A 162 12.53 5.99 -5.53
CA ILE A 162 11.15 6.48 -5.51
C ILE A 162 11.09 7.97 -5.81
N GLY A 163 11.90 8.78 -5.11
CA GLY A 163 11.91 10.23 -5.27
C GLY A 163 12.40 10.70 -6.65
N ASN A 164 13.38 10.00 -7.24
CA ASN A 164 13.99 10.42 -8.49
C ASN A 164 13.31 9.87 -9.74
N SER A 165 12.58 8.75 -9.63
CA SER A 165 12.08 8.03 -10.81
C SER A 165 10.58 7.73 -10.72
N ILE A 166 10.11 7.15 -9.62
CA ILE A 166 8.69 6.77 -9.51
C ILE A 166 7.81 8.01 -9.38
N LEU A 167 8.01 8.84 -8.34
CA LEU A 167 7.12 9.97 -8.07
C LEU A 167 7.08 10.99 -9.21
N PRO A 168 8.22 11.39 -9.83
CA PRO A 168 8.18 12.30 -10.97
C PRO A 168 7.40 11.72 -12.16
N ALA A 169 7.57 10.44 -12.46
CA ALA A 169 6.83 9.78 -13.54
C ALA A 169 5.32 9.74 -13.26
N LEU A 170 4.93 9.44 -12.02
CA LEU A 170 3.54 9.42 -11.58
C LEU A 170 2.89 10.82 -11.56
N ILE A 171 3.63 11.86 -11.16
CA ILE A 171 3.15 13.26 -11.17
C ILE A 171 2.93 13.73 -12.60
N LYS A 172 3.87 13.42 -13.50
CA LYS A 172 3.84 13.81 -14.91
C LYS A 172 2.57 13.34 -15.62
N GLN A 173 2.08 12.15 -15.26
CA GLN A 173 0.86 11.57 -15.83
C GLN A 173 -0.39 11.75 -14.94
N SER A 174 -0.42 12.81 -14.12
CA SER A 174 -1.52 13.09 -13.19
C SER A 174 -2.91 13.08 -13.83
N SER A 175 -3.03 13.55 -15.08
CA SER A 175 -4.29 13.55 -15.82
C SER A 175 -4.94 12.16 -15.98
N PHE A 176 -4.17 11.07 -15.85
CA PHE A 176 -4.71 9.70 -15.95
C PHE A 176 -5.54 9.29 -14.73
N TYR A 177 -5.38 9.96 -13.59
CA TYR A 177 -6.16 9.72 -12.38
C TYR A 177 -7.60 10.23 -12.52
N ALA A 178 -7.84 11.18 -13.43
CA ALA A 178 -9.19 11.64 -13.73
C ALA A 178 -10.01 10.51 -14.37
N GLU A 179 -11.26 10.37 -13.90
CA GLU A 179 -12.23 9.40 -14.43
C GLU A 179 -11.67 7.96 -14.51
N ALA A 180 -10.89 7.56 -13.50
CA ALA A 180 -10.26 6.25 -13.41
C ALA A 180 -11.02 5.30 -12.46
N ASP A 181 -12.35 5.25 -12.57
CA ASP A 181 -13.22 4.49 -11.65
C ASP A 181 -12.87 2.98 -11.63
N ASN A 182 -12.49 2.42 -12.78
CA ASN A 182 -12.05 1.02 -12.89
C ASN A 182 -10.77 0.71 -12.09
N TYR A 183 -9.99 1.73 -11.76
CA TYR A 183 -8.75 1.62 -10.98
C TYR A 183 -8.91 2.21 -9.56
N ALA A 184 -10.13 2.47 -9.11
CA ALA A 184 -10.42 3.04 -7.80
C ALA A 184 -9.71 2.30 -6.63
N PRO A 185 -9.71 0.96 -6.54
CA PRO A 185 -9.00 0.25 -5.48
C PRO A 185 -7.47 0.43 -5.54
N LEU A 186 -6.91 0.50 -6.75
CA LEU A 186 -5.48 0.71 -6.97
C LEU A 186 -5.05 2.12 -6.58
N LEU A 187 -5.86 3.13 -6.91
CA LEU A 187 -5.61 4.53 -6.53
C LEU A 187 -5.72 4.73 -5.03
N ASP A 188 -6.71 4.11 -4.38
CA ASP A 188 -6.87 4.12 -2.93
C ASP A 188 -5.65 3.48 -2.22
N ALA A 189 -5.25 2.29 -2.68
CA ALA A 189 -4.07 1.61 -2.16
C ALA A 189 -2.79 2.44 -2.34
N THR A 190 -2.63 3.09 -3.50
CA THR A 190 -1.51 3.99 -3.79
C THR A 190 -1.51 5.20 -2.87
N LEU A 191 -2.67 5.87 -2.72
CA LEU A 191 -2.85 7.03 -1.86
C LEU A 191 -2.45 6.73 -0.41
N HIS A 192 -2.99 5.65 0.16
CA HIS A 192 -2.69 5.25 1.53
C HIS A 192 -1.23 4.82 1.72
N THR A 193 -0.65 4.14 0.74
CA THR A 193 0.77 3.72 0.78
C THR A 193 1.70 4.93 0.75
N VAL A 194 1.47 5.89 -0.15
CA VAL A 194 2.33 7.08 -0.26
C VAL A 194 2.09 8.05 0.89
N TYR A 195 0.87 8.14 1.42
CA TYR A 195 0.61 8.88 2.65
C TYR A 195 1.37 8.27 3.84
N ARG A 196 1.39 6.94 3.97
CA ARG A 196 2.22 6.26 4.97
C ARG A 196 3.71 6.53 4.74
N LEU A 197 4.18 6.50 3.50
CA LEU A 197 5.57 6.83 3.15
C LEU A 197 5.94 8.24 3.63
N SER A 198 5.03 9.22 3.54
CA SER A 198 5.30 10.59 4.00
C SER A 198 5.64 10.72 5.49
N LYS A 199 5.26 9.71 6.29
CA LYS A 199 5.56 9.63 7.73
C LYS A 199 6.88 8.94 8.05
N CYS A 200 7.56 8.32 7.08
CA CYS A 200 8.84 7.65 7.32
C CYS A 200 9.91 8.66 7.75
N LYS A 201 10.60 8.38 8.86
CA LYS A 201 11.57 9.30 9.48
C LYS A 201 12.84 9.48 8.66
N ILE A 202 13.23 8.45 7.91
CA ILE A 202 14.45 8.43 7.08
C ILE A 202 14.39 9.34 5.83
N LEU A 203 13.23 9.94 5.53
CA LEU A 203 13.08 10.83 4.38
C LEU A 203 13.74 12.20 4.62
N THR A 204 14.56 12.63 3.67
CA THR A 204 15.05 14.02 3.63
C THR A 204 13.92 15.01 3.33
N LYS A 205 14.12 16.30 3.65
CA LYS A 205 13.12 17.37 3.39
C LYS A 205 12.66 17.40 1.93
N GLY A 206 13.59 17.30 0.97
CA GLY A 206 13.27 17.30 -0.46
C GLY A 206 12.52 16.04 -0.95
N GLN A 207 12.83 14.87 -0.38
CA GLN A 207 12.07 13.65 -0.67
C GLN A 207 10.65 13.73 -0.11
N ARG A 208 10.48 14.27 1.11
CA ARG A 208 9.16 14.49 1.71
C ARG A 208 8.34 15.50 0.90
N GLU A 209 8.97 16.54 0.37
CA GLU A 209 8.32 17.49 -0.54
C GLU A 209 7.86 16.80 -1.84
N SER A 210 8.69 15.95 -2.43
CA SER A 210 8.34 15.17 -3.63
C SER A 210 7.16 14.21 -3.37
N VAL A 211 7.14 13.54 -2.21
CA VAL A 211 6.01 12.71 -1.74
C VAL A 211 4.75 13.57 -1.60
N SER A 212 4.88 14.75 -1.00
CA SER A 212 3.78 15.68 -0.81
C SER A 212 3.23 16.20 -2.15
N ASP A 213 4.08 16.51 -3.12
CA ASP A 213 3.70 16.95 -4.47
C ASP A 213 2.93 15.86 -5.22
N PHE A 214 3.36 14.60 -5.10
CA PHE A 214 2.61 13.47 -5.65
C PHE A 214 1.23 13.33 -5.01
N LEU A 215 1.15 13.37 -3.68
CA LEU A 215 -0.15 13.26 -2.98
C LEU A 215 -1.09 14.39 -3.41
N VAL A 216 -0.57 15.61 -3.58
CA VAL A 216 -1.32 16.75 -4.12
C VAL A 216 -1.78 16.49 -5.55
N ALA A 217 -0.91 16.00 -6.43
CA ALA A 217 -1.26 15.71 -7.82
C ALA A 217 -2.32 14.61 -7.95
N LEU A 218 -2.21 13.56 -7.14
CA LEU A 218 -3.17 12.46 -7.09
C LEU A 218 -4.53 12.93 -6.55
N THR A 219 -4.54 13.54 -5.37
CA THR A 219 -5.78 13.98 -4.71
C THR A 219 -6.50 15.07 -5.49
N ARG A 220 -5.79 15.89 -6.28
CA ARG A 220 -6.37 16.92 -7.16
C ARG A 220 -7.25 16.35 -8.28
N GLU A 221 -7.01 15.14 -8.72
CA GLU A 221 -7.75 14.50 -9.82
C GLU A 221 -8.80 13.50 -9.32
N MET A 222 -8.66 13.00 -8.08
CA MET A 222 -9.61 12.07 -7.47
C MET A 222 -10.92 12.75 -7.07
N GLN A 223 -12.04 12.03 -7.23
CA GLN A 223 -13.36 12.46 -6.75
C GLN A 223 -13.37 12.60 -5.21
N PRO A 224 -14.14 13.55 -4.64
CA PRO A 224 -14.15 13.80 -3.20
C PRO A 224 -14.48 12.57 -2.34
N ALA A 225 -15.46 11.76 -2.78
CA ALA A 225 -15.91 10.58 -2.04
C ALA A 225 -14.82 9.51 -1.89
N MET A 226 -13.87 9.44 -2.83
CA MET A 226 -12.72 8.52 -2.75
C MET A 226 -11.74 8.89 -1.63
N LEU A 227 -11.80 10.11 -1.09
CA LEU A 227 -10.95 10.54 0.01
C LEU A 227 -11.51 10.22 1.39
N LEU A 228 -12.75 9.74 1.48
CA LEU A 228 -13.39 9.42 2.76
C LEU A 228 -12.54 8.48 3.65
N PRO A 229 -11.95 7.37 3.16
CA PRO A 229 -11.08 6.53 3.99
C PRO A 229 -9.84 7.26 4.51
N LEU A 230 -9.22 8.11 3.68
CA LEU A 230 -8.07 8.92 4.10
C LEU A 230 -8.48 10.01 5.09
N LEU A 231 -9.64 10.65 4.92
CA LEU A 231 -10.16 11.67 5.84
C LEU A 231 -10.30 11.12 7.26
N ARG A 232 -10.83 9.90 7.43
CA ARG A 232 -10.91 9.23 8.73
C ARG A 232 -9.56 9.13 9.43
N LYS A 233 -8.52 8.74 8.67
CA LYS A 233 -7.15 8.64 9.17
C LYS A 233 -6.56 10.02 9.49
N LEU A 234 -6.77 11.00 8.61
CA LEU A 234 -6.29 12.37 8.80
C LEU A 234 -6.89 13.01 10.06
N THR A 235 -8.15 12.74 10.41
CA THR A 235 -8.78 13.23 11.63
C THR A 235 -8.02 12.82 12.89
N ILE A 236 -7.48 11.60 12.89
CA ILE A 236 -6.65 11.07 13.98
C ILE A 236 -5.26 11.71 13.92
N ASP A 237 -4.63 11.71 12.74
CA ASP A 237 -3.25 12.20 12.56
C ASP A 237 -3.08 13.69 12.91
N VAL A 238 -4.09 14.52 12.66
CA VAL A 238 -4.03 15.96 13.01
C VAL A 238 -4.47 16.27 14.44
N SER A 239 -4.93 15.29 15.22
CA SER A 239 -5.27 15.49 16.63
C SER A 239 -4.06 15.85 17.48
N ASN A 240 -2.87 15.46 17.05
CA ASN A 240 -1.59 15.83 17.67
C ASN A 240 -0.67 16.43 16.61
N LEU A 241 -0.73 17.77 16.45
CA LEU A 241 0.07 18.47 15.45
C LEU A 241 1.57 18.37 15.77
N SER A 242 2.34 17.98 14.76
CA SER A 242 3.80 17.86 14.78
C SER A 242 4.40 18.23 13.42
N GLU A 243 5.72 18.27 13.29
CA GLU A 243 6.41 18.49 12.00
C GLU A 243 5.98 17.48 10.89
N TYR A 244 5.58 16.27 11.29
CA TYR A 244 5.12 15.21 10.38
C TYR A 244 3.69 15.46 9.87
N THR A 245 2.92 16.33 10.51
CA THR A 245 1.56 16.68 10.08
C THR A 245 1.51 17.69 8.92
N THR A 246 2.64 18.28 8.55
CA THR A 246 2.72 19.28 7.47
C THR A 246 2.18 18.78 6.12
N VAL A 247 2.44 17.51 5.78
CA VAL A 247 1.90 16.87 4.56
C VAL A 247 0.39 16.68 4.66
N ALA A 248 -0.12 16.24 5.81
CA ALA A 248 -1.55 16.10 6.09
C ALA A 248 -2.27 17.44 5.95
N LEU A 249 -1.72 18.50 6.55
CA LEU A 249 -2.27 19.85 6.47
C LEU A 249 -2.32 20.36 5.03
N ARG A 250 -1.25 20.16 4.24
CA ARG A 250 -1.23 20.56 2.83
C ARG A 250 -2.30 19.84 2.00
N LEU A 251 -2.49 18.53 2.23
CA LEU A 251 -3.52 17.75 1.54
C LEU A 251 -4.93 18.23 1.88
N LEU A 252 -5.19 18.45 3.17
CA LEU A 252 -6.47 18.96 3.66
C LEU A 252 -6.76 20.35 3.07
N THR A 253 -5.81 21.28 3.10
CA THR A 253 -5.97 22.62 2.49
C THR A 253 -6.40 22.51 1.04
N LEU A 254 -5.64 21.77 0.21
CA LEU A 254 -5.94 21.62 -1.21
C LEU A 254 -7.31 20.99 -1.44
N HIS A 255 -7.63 19.93 -0.69
CA HIS A 255 -8.88 19.22 -0.83
C HIS A 255 -10.08 20.12 -0.55
N TYR A 256 -10.07 20.86 0.56
CA TYR A 256 -11.20 21.71 0.93
C TYR A 256 -11.28 23.00 0.10
N GLU A 257 -10.16 23.55 -0.38
CA GLU A 257 -10.17 24.66 -1.34
C GLU A 257 -10.81 24.24 -2.68
N ARG A 258 -10.49 23.04 -3.17
CA ARG A 258 -11.05 22.49 -4.41
C ARG A 258 -12.52 22.07 -4.24
N CYS A 259 -12.82 21.40 -3.12
CA CYS A 259 -14.10 20.73 -2.89
C CYS A 259 -15.06 21.55 -2.03
N GLY A 260 -14.79 22.82 -1.73
CA GLY A 260 -15.63 23.61 -0.81
C GLY A 260 -17.12 23.62 -1.16
N LYS A 261 -17.47 23.65 -2.46
CA LYS A 261 -18.88 23.56 -2.91
C LYS A 261 -19.54 22.21 -2.63
N TYR A 262 -18.77 21.13 -2.66
CA TYR A 262 -19.24 19.77 -2.39
C TYR A 262 -19.62 19.60 -0.90
N TYR A 263 -18.83 20.19 0.00
CA TYR A 263 -19.08 20.16 1.44
C TYR A 263 -20.10 21.21 1.91
N GLY A 264 -20.12 22.40 1.28
CA GLY A 264 -20.93 23.54 1.71
C GLY A 264 -22.39 23.50 1.26
N SER A 265 -22.78 22.55 0.41
CA SER A 265 -24.16 22.44 -0.08
C SER A 265 -25.06 21.71 0.93
N SER A 266 -26.30 22.18 1.07
CA SER A 266 -27.34 21.55 1.89
C SER A 266 -27.67 20.14 1.38
N SER A 267 -27.86 19.18 2.30
CA SER A 267 -27.95 17.72 2.09
C SER A 267 -29.09 17.22 1.18
N SER A 268 -29.80 18.10 0.48
CA SER A 268 -30.94 17.80 -0.41
C SER A 268 -30.58 17.76 -1.91
N THR A 269 -29.30 17.88 -2.26
CA THR A 269 -28.84 17.83 -3.67
C THR A 269 -27.99 16.58 -3.93
N ALA A 270 -28.29 15.83 -4.99
CA ALA A 270 -27.48 14.69 -5.38
C ALA A 270 -26.08 15.15 -5.80
N GLY A 271 -25.03 14.48 -5.29
CA GLY A 271 -23.63 14.84 -5.53
C GLY A 271 -23.01 15.78 -4.50
N THR A 272 -23.55 15.87 -3.28
CA THR A 272 -22.97 16.61 -2.15
C THR A 272 -22.36 15.67 -1.11
N ALA A 273 -21.54 16.24 -0.21
CA ALA A 273 -20.96 15.52 0.92
C ALA A 273 -22.02 14.82 1.78
N THR A 274 -21.71 13.58 2.15
CA THR A 274 -22.45 12.78 3.11
C THR A 274 -22.37 13.37 4.52
N GLU A 275 -23.28 12.98 5.42
CA GLU A 275 -23.24 13.41 6.82
C GLU A 275 -21.96 12.93 7.54
N GLU A 276 -21.45 11.74 7.18
CA GLU A 276 -20.17 11.26 7.71
C GLU A 276 -19.02 12.19 7.30
N GLU A 277 -18.95 12.54 6.01
CA GLU A 277 -17.94 13.47 5.49
C GLU A 277 -17.99 14.82 6.19
N LYS A 278 -19.19 15.42 6.34
CA LYS A 278 -19.37 16.69 7.06
C LYS A 278 -18.96 16.59 8.53
N ARG A 279 -19.25 15.47 9.19
CA ARG A 279 -18.83 15.21 10.58
C ARG A 279 -17.31 15.14 10.68
N LEU A 280 -16.64 14.39 9.81
CA LEU A 280 -15.17 14.30 9.76
C LEU A 280 -14.55 15.68 9.49
N THR A 281 -15.12 16.47 8.58
CA THR A 281 -14.69 17.85 8.31
C THR A 281 -14.75 18.72 9.57
N MET A 282 -15.84 18.62 10.35
CA MET A 282 -15.96 19.37 11.60
C MET A 282 -14.99 18.86 12.68
N MET A 283 -14.79 17.55 12.80
CA MET A 283 -13.78 16.99 13.72
C MET A 283 -12.37 17.46 13.35
N LEU A 284 -12.02 17.48 12.06
CA LEU A 284 -10.74 18.01 11.57
C LEU A 284 -10.56 19.47 11.99
N PHE A 285 -11.60 20.30 11.81
CA PHE A 285 -11.57 21.71 12.22
C PHE A 285 -11.29 21.84 13.72
N THR A 286 -12.10 21.15 14.55
CA THR A 286 -11.99 21.23 16.01
C THR A 286 -10.65 20.71 16.50
N ASN A 287 -10.18 19.56 16.00
CA ASN A 287 -8.90 18.97 16.38
C ASN A 287 -7.74 19.92 16.05
N ILE A 288 -7.67 20.45 14.82
CA ILE A 288 -6.60 21.38 14.43
C ILE A 288 -6.66 22.65 15.27
N PHE A 289 -7.85 23.22 15.48
CA PHE A 289 -8.03 24.43 16.29
C PHE A 289 -7.57 24.22 17.74
N ASP A 290 -8.01 23.14 18.38
CA ASP A 290 -7.68 22.84 19.77
C ASP A 290 -6.19 22.52 19.96
N SER A 291 -5.57 21.84 19.01
CA SER A 291 -4.12 21.59 19.04
C SER A 291 -3.34 22.90 18.90
N LEU A 292 -3.69 23.77 17.94
CA LEU A 292 -3.03 25.08 17.78
C LEU A 292 -3.20 25.98 19.02
N ALA A 293 -4.35 25.95 19.67
CA ALA A 293 -4.63 26.76 20.86
C ALA A 293 -3.78 26.36 22.08
N LYS A 294 -3.34 25.10 22.15
CA LYS A 294 -2.55 24.56 23.27
C LYS A 294 -1.04 24.53 23.00
N MET A 295 -0.63 24.79 21.77
CA MET A 295 0.77 24.71 21.34
C MET A 295 1.48 26.07 21.37
N GLU A 296 2.80 26.03 21.53
CA GLU A 296 3.64 27.20 21.31
C GLU A 296 3.70 27.56 19.82
N TYR A 297 3.92 28.85 19.55
CA TYR A 297 3.95 29.36 18.18
C TYR A 297 5.18 28.86 17.42
N ASP A 298 4.93 28.04 16.39
CA ASP A 298 5.90 27.62 15.39
C ASP A 298 5.55 28.26 14.03
N PRO A 299 6.39 29.14 13.47
CA PRO A 299 6.10 29.81 12.20
C PRO A 299 5.87 28.87 11.01
N GLU A 300 6.61 27.76 10.91
CA GLU A 300 6.51 26.84 9.77
C GLU A 300 5.22 26.01 9.88
N LEU A 301 4.91 25.50 11.08
CA LEU A 301 3.68 24.75 11.33
C LEU A 301 2.42 25.62 11.23
N PHE A 302 2.38 26.76 11.91
CA PHE A 302 1.24 27.68 11.88
C PHE A 302 1.00 28.22 10.46
N GLY A 303 2.08 28.47 9.71
CA GLY A 303 2.00 28.86 8.30
C GLY A 303 1.32 27.83 7.40
N LYS A 304 1.27 26.54 7.78
CA LYS A 304 0.53 25.48 7.08
C LYS A 304 -0.84 25.20 7.71
N ALA A 305 -0.95 25.28 9.02
CA ALA A 305 -2.16 24.93 9.76
C ALA A 305 -3.28 25.99 9.62
N LEU A 306 -2.94 27.28 9.63
CA LEU A 306 -3.94 28.35 9.51
C LEU A 306 -4.65 28.37 8.14
N PRO A 307 -3.95 28.25 6.99
CA PRO A 307 -4.62 28.09 5.70
C PRO A 307 -5.52 26.84 5.65
N CYS A 308 -5.08 25.73 6.23
CA CYS A 308 -5.86 24.50 6.32
C CYS A 308 -7.16 24.72 7.09
N LEU A 309 -7.06 25.32 8.28
CA LEU A 309 -8.20 25.64 9.14
C LEU A 309 -9.19 26.59 8.43
N SER A 310 -8.67 27.60 7.73
CA SER A 310 -9.46 28.51 6.90
C SER A 310 -10.20 27.78 5.77
N ALA A 311 -9.52 26.90 5.05
CA ALA A 311 -10.12 26.12 3.95
C ALA A 311 -11.24 25.21 4.45
N ILE A 312 -11.01 24.50 5.57
CA ILE A 312 -12.01 23.64 6.22
C ILE A 312 -13.21 24.49 6.67
N GLY A 313 -12.97 25.61 7.35
CA GLY A 313 -14.03 26.50 7.83
C GLY A 313 -14.88 27.09 6.70
N CYS A 314 -14.28 27.39 5.55
CA CYS A 314 -15.01 27.87 4.37
C CYS A 314 -15.82 26.76 3.67
N ALA A 315 -15.44 25.49 3.85
CA ALA A 315 -16.12 24.36 3.24
C ALA A 315 -17.34 23.89 4.04
N LEU A 316 -17.39 24.15 5.34
CA LEU A 316 -18.52 23.78 6.20
C LEU A 316 -19.70 24.74 6.05
N PRO A 317 -20.95 24.24 6.02
CA PRO A 317 -22.13 25.09 6.10
C PRO A 317 -22.16 25.85 7.45
N PRO A 318 -22.59 27.13 7.47
CA PRO A 318 -22.61 27.94 8.69
C PRO A 318 -23.53 27.39 9.78
N ASP A 319 -24.54 26.61 9.40
CA ASP A 319 -25.51 26.02 10.32
C ASP A 319 -25.10 24.60 10.80
N TYR A 320 -23.97 24.07 10.31
CA TYR A 320 -23.52 22.74 10.69
C TYR A 320 -22.89 22.77 12.09
N SER A 321 -23.41 21.93 12.99
CA SER A 321 -22.86 21.75 14.33
C SER A 321 -22.66 20.27 14.62
N LEU A 322 -21.59 19.95 15.35
CA LEU A 322 -21.31 18.58 15.79
C LEU A 322 -22.40 18.10 16.75
N THR A 323 -23.28 17.23 16.29
CA THR A 323 -24.19 16.49 17.16
C THR A 323 -23.42 15.37 17.84
N LYS A 324 -23.37 15.36 19.18
CA LYS A 324 -22.80 14.24 19.95
C LYS A 324 -23.66 12.99 19.73
N GLY A 325 -23.10 11.99 19.07
CA GLY A 325 -23.74 10.70 18.82
C GLY A 325 -22.94 9.54 19.42
N TYR A 326 -23.58 8.38 19.58
CA TYR A 326 -22.98 7.14 20.13
C TYR A 326 -21.71 6.65 19.37
N GLU A 327 -21.49 7.10 18.13
CA GLU A 327 -20.33 6.73 17.32
C GLU A 327 -19.01 7.43 17.71
N ASP A 328 -19.01 8.37 18.67
CA ASP A 328 -17.79 9.03 19.16
C ASP A 328 -16.78 8.04 19.77
N GLU A 329 -17.23 6.88 20.27
CA GLU A 329 -16.34 5.83 20.76
C GLU A 329 -15.57 5.11 19.64
N LEU A 330 -16.13 5.02 18.43
CA LEU A 330 -15.52 4.29 17.30
C LEU A 330 -14.33 5.05 16.67
N TYR A 331 -14.31 6.38 16.84
CA TYR A 331 -13.24 7.26 16.34
C TYR A 331 -12.34 7.79 17.46
N ASN A 332 -12.40 7.16 18.63
CA ASN A 332 -11.55 7.53 19.76
C ASN A 332 -10.06 7.32 19.37
N PRO A 333 -9.20 8.36 19.47
CA PRO A 333 -7.78 8.27 19.09
C PRO A 333 -7.00 7.17 19.83
N ALA A 334 -7.51 6.67 20.94
CA ALA A 334 -6.94 5.51 21.65
C ALA A 334 -7.01 4.19 20.84
N SER A 335 -7.89 4.09 19.83
CA SER A 335 -8.09 2.88 19.03
C SER A 335 -7.12 2.74 17.85
N CYS A 336 -6.39 3.80 17.48
CA CYS A 336 -5.49 3.83 16.34
C CYS A 336 -4.16 4.47 16.75
N ALA A 337 -3.30 3.68 17.40
CA ALA A 337 -1.94 4.10 17.74
C ALA A 337 -1.15 4.47 16.47
N ASP A 338 -0.40 5.58 16.52
CA ASP A 338 0.52 5.98 15.45
C ASP A 338 1.70 4.99 15.42
N GLY A 339 1.85 4.23 14.33
CA GLY A 339 2.85 3.18 14.23
C GLY A 339 2.51 2.07 13.22
N PRO A 340 3.33 1.00 13.14
CA PRO A 340 2.99 -0.22 12.41
C PRO A 340 1.65 -0.79 12.91
N TYR A 341 0.94 -1.53 12.05
CA TYR A 341 -0.37 -2.13 12.40
C TYR A 341 -0.28 -2.89 13.74
N ALA A 342 -0.86 -2.31 14.78
CA ALA A 342 -0.89 -2.83 16.14
C ALA A 342 -2.36 -3.09 16.52
N PRO A 343 -2.93 -4.24 16.10
CA PRO A 343 -4.30 -4.57 16.45
C PRO A 343 -4.40 -4.70 17.98
N MET A 344 -5.50 -4.19 18.54
CA MET A 344 -5.89 -4.44 19.93
C MET A 344 -7.03 -5.47 19.92
N PRO A 345 -6.72 -6.77 19.80
CA PRO A 345 -7.75 -7.79 19.87
C PRO A 345 -8.42 -7.76 21.24
N ILE A 346 -9.68 -8.19 21.26
CA ILE A 346 -10.44 -8.31 22.50
C ILE A 346 -9.95 -9.56 23.22
N GLU A 347 -9.63 -9.40 24.51
CA GLU A 347 -9.19 -10.52 25.36
C GLU A 347 -10.38 -11.45 25.64
N THR A 348 -10.35 -12.65 25.07
CA THR A 348 -11.42 -13.65 25.20
C THR A 348 -11.09 -14.78 26.19
N THR A 349 -9.88 -14.81 26.76
CA THR A 349 -9.41 -15.91 27.62
C THR A 349 -10.21 -16.07 28.91
N GLN A 350 -10.77 -14.98 29.43
CA GLN A 350 -11.56 -14.97 30.67
C GLN A 350 -13.07 -15.12 30.44
N VAL A 351 -13.51 -15.21 29.19
CA VAL A 351 -14.93 -15.31 28.85
C VAL A 351 -15.34 -16.78 28.79
N GLU A 352 -16.14 -17.18 29.77
CA GLU A 352 -16.74 -18.51 29.81
C GLU A 352 -18.08 -18.52 29.05
N LEU A 353 -18.28 -19.56 28.24
CA LEU A 353 -19.54 -19.78 27.55
C LEU A 353 -20.48 -20.57 28.45
N ASP A 354 -21.72 -20.12 28.62
CA ASP A 354 -22.74 -20.90 29.31
C ASP A 354 -23.09 -22.17 28.51
N THR A 355 -23.67 -23.14 29.21
CA THR A 355 -24.20 -24.41 28.71
C THR A 355 -25.12 -24.26 27.50
N ASP A 356 -26.00 -23.26 27.48
CA ASP A 356 -26.90 -23.01 26.34
C ASP A 356 -26.12 -22.57 25.10
N ILE A 357 -25.18 -21.63 25.25
CA ILE A 357 -24.31 -21.17 24.17
C ILE A 357 -23.39 -22.29 23.70
N THR A 358 -22.96 -23.16 24.61
CA THR A 358 -22.14 -24.34 24.35
C THR A 358 -22.90 -25.41 23.54
N ASP A 359 -24.21 -25.54 23.76
CA ASP A 359 -25.10 -26.39 22.95
C ASP A 359 -25.37 -25.78 21.57
N LEU A 360 -25.69 -24.49 21.51
CA LEU A 360 -25.83 -23.74 20.25
C LEU A 360 -24.56 -23.85 19.41
N LEU A 361 -23.39 -23.68 20.01
CA LEU A 361 -22.09 -23.85 19.38
C LEU A 361 -21.96 -25.25 18.76
N SER A 362 -22.36 -26.30 19.48
CA SER A 362 -22.32 -27.67 18.96
C SER A 362 -23.19 -27.83 17.71
N LYS A 363 -24.43 -27.35 17.76
CA LYS A 363 -25.40 -27.43 16.66
C LYS A 363 -24.98 -26.57 15.46
N PHE A 364 -24.43 -25.39 15.72
CA PHE A 364 -23.94 -24.49 14.67
C PHE A 364 -22.72 -25.07 13.97
N SER A 365 -21.75 -25.62 14.71
CA SER A 365 -20.58 -26.27 14.12
C SER A 365 -20.98 -27.48 13.27
N GLU A 366 -21.98 -28.26 13.70
CA GLU A 366 -22.55 -29.37 12.92
C GLU A 366 -23.19 -28.87 11.62
N HIS A 367 -24.09 -27.88 11.72
CA HIS A 367 -24.73 -27.28 10.54
C HIS A 367 -23.72 -26.67 9.57
N TYR A 368 -22.69 -25.99 10.08
CA TYR A 368 -21.62 -25.40 9.27
C TYR A 368 -20.85 -26.47 8.50
N HIS A 369 -20.49 -27.57 9.17
CA HIS A 369 -19.83 -28.71 8.55
C HIS A 369 -20.72 -29.33 7.46
N ASP A 370 -21.99 -29.56 7.75
CA ASP A 370 -22.92 -30.18 6.80
C ASP A 370 -23.14 -29.32 5.56
N ALA A 371 -23.26 -28.00 5.73
CA ALA A 371 -23.35 -27.05 4.63
C ALA A 371 -22.07 -27.05 3.77
N TRP A 372 -20.89 -27.11 4.41
CA TRP A 372 -19.61 -27.19 3.72
C TRP A 372 -19.47 -28.53 2.95
N ALA A 373 -19.80 -29.65 3.59
CA ALA A 373 -19.70 -30.99 3.02
C ALA A 373 -20.67 -31.16 1.84
N SER A 374 -21.91 -30.66 1.98
CA SER A 374 -22.92 -30.65 0.91
C SER A 374 -22.42 -29.88 -0.32
N ARG A 375 -21.91 -28.66 -0.15
CA ARG A 375 -21.32 -27.87 -1.25
C ARG A 375 -20.14 -28.56 -1.91
N LYS A 376 -19.31 -29.26 -1.13
CA LYS A 376 -18.19 -30.05 -1.66
C LYS A 376 -18.71 -31.24 -2.49
N GLN A 377 -19.71 -31.97 -2.00
CA GLN A 377 -20.35 -33.07 -2.74
C GLN A 377 -21.01 -32.60 -4.03
N GLU A 378 -21.74 -31.48 -4.01
CA GLU A 378 -22.33 -30.86 -5.20
C GLU A 378 -21.27 -30.51 -6.26
N ASN A 379 -20.06 -30.13 -5.82
CA ASN A 379 -18.93 -29.85 -6.69
C ASN A 379 -18.15 -31.10 -7.13
N GLY A 380 -18.67 -32.30 -6.84
CA GLY A 380 -18.10 -33.59 -7.23
C GLY A 380 -16.97 -34.08 -6.32
N TRP A 381 -16.84 -33.54 -5.10
CA TRP A 381 -15.87 -34.05 -4.14
C TRP A 381 -16.36 -35.33 -3.46
N THR A 382 -15.48 -36.31 -3.37
CA THR A 382 -15.76 -37.60 -2.71
C THR A 382 -14.73 -37.88 -1.62
N TYR A 383 -15.07 -38.81 -0.73
CA TYR A 383 -14.22 -39.16 0.40
C TYR A 383 -13.01 -40.00 -0.04
N ALA A 384 -11.82 -39.61 0.42
CA ALA A 384 -10.64 -40.47 0.45
C ALA A 384 -9.69 -40.04 1.59
N GLU A 385 -8.90 -40.96 2.13
CA GLU A 385 -7.95 -40.67 3.22
C GLU A 385 -6.89 -39.61 2.84
N ALA A 386 -6.50 -39.56 1.57
CA ALA A 386 -5.55 -38.57 1.05
C ALA A 386 -6.27 -37.47 0.25
N TYR A 387 -5.78 -36.23 0.38
CA TYR A 387 -6.26 -35.10 -0.41
C TYR A 387 -5.74 -35.22 -1.85
N ASN A 388 -6.64 -35.15 -2.83
CA ASN A 388 -6.29 -35.06 -4.24
C ASN A 388 -7.22 -34.09 -4.96
N ASP A 389 -6.70 -32.94 -5.40
CA ASP A 389 -7.49 -31.91 -6.07
C ASP A 389 -7.93 -32.32 -7.48
N GLN A 390 -7.07 -33.05 -8.21
CA GLN A 390 -7.35 -33.47 -9.59
C GLN A 390 -8.48 -34.50 -9.66
N GLU A 391 -8.53 -35.42 -8.69
CA GLU A 391 -9.57 -36.44 -8.57
C GLU A 391 -10.73 -36.01 -7.66
N LYS A 392 -10.68 -34.77 -7.14
CA LYS A 392 -11.64 -34.22 -6.18
C LYS A 392 -11.88 -35.12 -4.97
N LEU A 393 -10.79 -35.57 -4.35
CA LEU A 393 -10.81 -36.42 -3.16
C LEU A 393 -10.45 -35.62 -1.92
N HIS A 394 -11.28 -35.70 -0.88
CA HIS A 394 -11.02 -35.01 0.38
C HIS A 394 -11.44 -35.87 1.57
N SER A 395 -10.50 -36.06 2.50
CA SER A 395 -10.67 -36.82 3.76
C SER A 395 -11.74 -36.30 4.70
N LYS A 396 -12.22 -35.08 4.50
CA LYS A 396 -13.12 -34.39 5.42
C LYS A 396 -14.58 -34.41 4.99
N THR A 397 -14.90 -35.10 3.89
CA THR A 397 -16.30 -35.33 3.49
C THR A 397 -16.99 -36.42 4.33
N GLN A 398 -16.31 -36.95 5.36
CA GLN A 398 -16.89 -37.81 6.39
C GLN A 398 -17.79 -37.04 7.37
N THR A 399 -18.53 -37.78 8.19
CA THR A 399 -19.44 -37.24 9.21
C THR A 399 -18.71 -36.41 10.28
N PHE A 400 -19.35 -35.32 10.75
CA PHE A 400 -18.89 -34.33 11.73
C PHE A 400 -18.21 -34.90 13.00
N GLN A 401 -18.52 -36.13 13.40
CA GLN A 401 -18.04 -36.76 14.64
C GLN A 401 -16.50 -36.86 14.76
N HIS A 402 -15.75 -36.92 13.67
CA HIS A 402 -14.29 -37.13 13.72
C HIS A 402 -13.46 -35.83 13.81
N GLU A 403 -14.04 -34.65 13.51
CA GLU A 403 -13.33 -33.35 13.53
C GLU A 403 -14.05 -32.26 14.35
N ARG A 404 -14.90 -32.64 15.32
CA ARG A 404 -15.75 -31.73 16.12
C ARG A 404 -15.03 -30.51 16.68
N GLU A 405 -13.87 -30.71 17.29
CA GLU A 405 -13.18 -29.64 18.03
C GLU A 405 -12.68 -28.52 17.10
N ARG A 406 -12.33 -28.87 15.85
CA ARG A 406 -11.75 -27.92 14.89
C ARG A 406 -12.76 -26.94 14.30
N TYR A 407 -14.03 -27.34 14.21
CA TYR A 407 -15.13 -26.45 13.81
C TYR A 407 -15.75 -25.72 15.01
N ARG A 408 -15.44 -26.16 16.24
CA ARG A 408 -15.92 -25.59 17.48
C ARG A 408 -15.11 -24.37 17.90
N GLU A 409 -13.79 -24.47 17.83
CA GLU A 409 -12.86 -23.45 18.31
C GLU A 409 -13.07 -22.07 17.64
N PRO A 410 -13.13 -21.93 16.29
CA PRO A 410 -13.30 -20.60 15.67
C PRO A 410 -14.64 -19.94 15.97
N VAL A 411 -15.71 -20.74 16.07
CA VAL A 411 -17.05 -20.25 16.39
C VAL A 411 -17.13 -19.89 17.88
N GLY A 412 -16.51 -20.68 18.75
CA GLY A 412 -16.41 -20.42 20.18
C GLY A 412 -15.69 -19.11 20.48
N ASP A 413 -14.56 -18.86 19.83
CA ASP A 413 -13.80 -17.62 20.02
C ASP A 413 -14.56 -16.39 19.51
N ALA A 414 -15.29 -16.52 18.39
CA ALA A 414 -16.17 -15.46 17.90
C ALA A 414 -17.32 -15.15 18.89
N LEU A 415 -17.94 -16.18 19.48
CA LEU A 415 -19.00 -16.01 20.49
C LEU A 415 -18.45 -15.38 21.78
N LYS A 416 -17.27 -15.78 22.23
CA LYS A 416 -16.59 -15.16 23.37
C LYS A 416 -16.30 -13.68 23.12
N ALA A 417 -15.88 -13.33 21.91
CA ALA A 417 -15.65 -11.93 21.53
C ALA A 417 -16.95 -11.10 21.57
N LEU A 418 -18.08 -11.65 21.13
CA LEU A 418 -19.39 -10.98 21.24
C LEU A 418 -19.80 -10.76 22.70
N LEU A 419 -19.62 -11.76 23.56
CA LEU A 419 -19.91 -11.63 24.98
C LEU A 419 -18.97 -10.63 25.67
N ALA A 420 -17.68 -10.61 25.31
CA ALA A 420 -16.72 -9.61 25.79
C ALA A 420 -17.09 -8.18 25.38
N LEU A 421 -17.79 -8.02 24.25
CA LEU A 421 -18.36 -6.75 23.78
C LEU A 421 -19.69 -6.37 24.47
N ASN A 422 -20.12 -7.13 25.48
CA ASN A 422 -21.40 -6.98 26.18
C ASN A 422 -22.64 -7.17 25.28
N TRP A 423 -22.53 -7.96 24.20
CA TRP A 423 -23.70 -8.34 23.42
C TRP A 423 -24.47 -9.44 24.14
N ASN A 424 -25.79 -9.26 24.27
CA ASN A 424 -26.65 -10.28 24.89
C ASN A 424 -27.17 -11.25 23.83
N ILE A 425 -26.96 -12.55 24.04
CA ILE A 425 -27.50 -13.61 23.18
C ILE A 425 -28.70 -14.19 23.92
N GLU A 426 -29.88 -13.67 23.59
CA GLU A 426 -31.15 -14.15 24.15
C GLU A 426 -31.79 -15.18 23.21
N TYR A 427 -32.45 -16.19 23.78
CA TYR A 427 -33.25 -17.16 23.05
C TYR A 427 -34.73 -16.77 23.18
N GLU A 428 -35.44 -16.63 22.06
CA GLU A 428 -36.91 -16.55 22.04
C GLU A 428 -37.57 -17.93 22.10
#